data_AF-F0LKE6-F1
#
_entry.id   AF-F0LKE6-F1
#
_cell.length_a   1.000
_cell.length_b   1.000
_cell.length_c   1.000
_cell.angle_alpha   90.00
_cell.angle_beta   90.00
_cell.angle_gamma   90.00
#
_symmetry.space_group_name_H-M   'P 1'
#
loop_
_entity.id
_entity.type
_entity.pdbx_description
1 polymer ?
#
loop_
_entity_poly.entity_id
_entity_poly.type
_entity_poly.pdbx_seq_one_letter_code
_entity_poly.pdbx_strand_id
1 'polypeptide(L)'
;MGEELILAYGLGIPKTYRAIFKELGKAGIIDKNLQTVLESLVFYRNAIAHEYYDIDGEEIFEVINSLDAVRRFVKRVKEILQS
;
A
#
# COMPACT_ATOMS: atom_id res chain seq x y z
N MET A 1 -6.49 8.35 3.74
CA MET A 1 -7.08 7.03 3.44
C MET A 1 -6.50 5.88 4.27
N GLY A 2 -5.22 5.50 4.11
CA GLY A 2 -4.65 4.38 4.87
C GLY A 2 -4.54 4.64 6.37
N GLU A 3 -4.00 5.79 6.77
CA GLU A 3 -3.90 6.20 8.18
C GLU A 3 -5.27 6.41 8.84
N GLU A 4 -6.24 6.95 8.10
CA GLU A 4 -7.63 7.09 8.55
C GLU A 4 -8.24 5.74 8.94
N LEU A 5 -8.01 4.69 8.14
CA LEU A 5 -8.47 3.33 8.46
C LEU A 5 -7.75 2.79 9.70
N ILE A 6 -6.46 3.03 9.83
CA ILE A 6 -5.71 2.62 11.03
C ILE A 6 -6.29 3.27 12.30
N LEU A 7 -6.65 4.55 12.25
CA LEU A 7 -7.30 5.26 13.34
C LEU A 7 -8.72 4.74 13.60
N ALA A 8 -9.53 4.58 12.55
CA ALA A 8 -10.92 4.13 12.65
C ALA A 8 -11.04 2.72 13.27
N TYR A 9 -10.07 1.84 13.01
CA TYR A 9 -10.04 0.47 13.53
C TYR A 9 -9.14 0.31 14.78
N GLY A 10 -8.55 1.39 15.30
CA GLY A 10 -7.73 1.34 16.51
C GLY A 10 -6.45 0.50 16.38
N LEU A 11 -5.84 0.45 15.19
CA LEU A 11 -4.73 -0.46 14.87
C LEU A 11 -3.34 0.07 15.29
N GLY A 12 -3.30 1.08 16.16
CA GLY A 12 -2.05 1.72 16.64
C GLY A 12 -1.53 2.80 15.69
N ILE A 13 -0.35 3.37 15.98
CA ILE A 13 0.24 4.44 15.16
C ILE A 13 1.36 3.84 14.29
N PRO A 14 1.21 3.79 12.94
CA PRO A 14 2.22 3.23 12.07
C PRO A 14 3.39 4.20 11.95
N LYS A 15 4.62 3.67 12.01
CA LYS A 15 5.84 4.49 11.95
C LYS A 15 6.26 4.85 10.52
N THR A 16 5.71 4.18 9.51
CA THR A 16 6.04 4.38 8.09
C THR A 16 4.83 4.10 7.20
N TYR A 17 4.84 4.61 5.97
CA TYR A 17 3.80 4.31 4.97
C TYR A 17 3.67 2.81 4.69
N ARG A 18 4.78 2.06 4.70
CA ARG A 18 4.75 0.60 4.52
C ARG A 18 4.05 -0.08 5.70
N ALA A 19 4.28 0.41 6.92
CA ALA A 19 3.64 -0.14 8.12
C ALA A 19 2.11 -0.01 8.10
N ILE A 20 1.57 1.04 7.46
CA ILE A 20 0.12 1.18 7.28
C ILE A 20 -0.46 -0.07 6.61
N PHE A 21 0.02 -0.43 5.42
CA PHE A 21 -0.50 -1.58 4.67
C PHE A 21 -0.27 -2.90 5.40
N LYS A 22 0.82 -3.01 6.15
CA LYS A 22 1.10 -4.17 7.00
C LYS A 22 0.04 -4.37 8.08
N GLU A 23 -0.33 -3.31 8.79
CA GLU A 23 -1.35 -3.38 9.84
C GLU A 23 -2.76 -3.61 9.27
N LEU A 24 -3.10 -2.99 8.13
CA LEU A 24 -4.37 -3.27 7.44
C LEU A 24 -4.49 -4.73 7.00
N GLY A 25 -3.40 -5.33 6.51
CA GLY A 25 -3.37 -6.75 6.15
C GLY A 25 -3.50 -7.68 7.35
N LYS A 26 -2.81 -7.39 8.46
CA LYS A 26 -2.95 -8.14 9.72
C LYS A 26 -4.38 -8.09 10.28
N ALA A 27 -5.03 -6.94 10.16
CA ALA A 27 -6.42 -6.77 10.59
C ALA A 27 -7.45 -7.42 9.64
N GLY A 28 -7.01 -8.02 8.53
CA GLY A 28 -7.89 -8.64 7.54
C GLY A 28 -8.71 -7.63 6.71
N ILE A 29 -8.37 -6.34 6.78
CA ILE A 29 -9.06 -5.28 6.05
C ILE A 29 -8.75 -5.39 4.55
N ILE A 30 -7.51 -5.75 4.23
CA ILE A 30 -7.05 -6.09 2.87
C ILE A 30 -6.46 -7.50 2.87
N ASP A 31 -6.55 -8.18 1.73
CA ASP A 31 -5.96 -9.51 1.56
C ASP A 31 -4.42 -9.47 1.50
N LYS A 32 -3.78 -10.62 1.70
CA LYS A 32 -2.31 -10.72 1.77
C LYS A 32 -1.60 -10.37 0.46
N ASN A 33 -2.24 -10.63 -0.68
CA ASN A 33 -1.69 -10.26 -1.99
C ASN A 33 -1.71 -8.74 -2.14
N LEU A 34 -2.84 -8.10 -1.86
CA LEU A 34 -2.99 -6.66 -1.91
C LEU A 34 -2.04 -5.95 -0.94
N GLN A 35 -1.90 -6.46 0.29
CA GLN A 35 -0.89 -5.98 1.25
C GLN A 35 0.51 -5.96 0.64
N THR A 36 0.96 -7.11 0.13
CA THR A 36 2.34 -7.29 -0.37
C THR A 36 2.64 -6.34 -1.53
N VAL A 37 1.69 -6.20 -2.48
CA VAL A 37 1.86 -5.31 -3.63
C VAL A 37 1.89 -3.84 -3.20
N LEU A 38 1.04 -3.41 -2.27
CA LEU A 38 1.04 -2.03 -1.77
C LEU A 38 2.32 -1.71 -0.97
N GLU A 39 2.82 -2.65 -0.17
CA GLU A 39 4.10 -2.50 0.54
C GLU A 39 5.29 -2.36 -0.42
N SER A 40 5.24 -3.04 -1.56
CA SER A 40 6.21 -2.92 -2.67
C SER A 40 6.08 -1.58 -3.39
N LEU A 41 4.86 -1.12 -3.69
CA LEU A 41 4.67 0.22 -4.28
C LEU A 41 5.18 1.35 -3.39
N VAL A 42 5.07 1.23 -2.06
CA VAL A 42 5.69 2.18 -1.13
C VAL A 42 7.22 2.14 -1.20
N PHE A 43 7.82 0.97 -1.42
CA PHE A 43 9.26 0.84 -1.66
C PHE A 43 9.66 1.68 -2.87
N TYR A 44 9.05 1.38 -4.01
CA TYR A 44 9.40 1.99 -5.29
C TYR A 44 9.11 3.49 -5.30
N ARG A 45 8.03 3.95 -4.65
CA ARG A 45 7.81 5.40 -4.45
C ARG A 45 9.01 6.07 -3.76
N ASN A 46 9.57 5.45 -2.73
CA ASN A 46 10.73 5.99 -2.03
C ASN A 46 11.99 5.89 -2.90
N ALA A 47 12.20 4.76 -3.59
CA ALA A 47 13.32 4.58 -4.51
C ALA A 47 13.32 5.63 -5.63
N ILE A 48 12.18 5.86 -6.28
CA ILE A 48 12.02 6.87 -7.35
C ILE A 48 12.26 8.29 -6.81
N ALA A 49 11.77 8.58 -5.60
CA ALA A 49 11.90 9.91 -5.01
C ALA A 49 13.32 10.22 -4.52
N HIS A 50 14.14 9.21 -4.31
CA HIS A 50 15.53 9.35 -3.92
C HIS A 50 16.44 9.10 -5.14
N GLU A 51 17.13 10.14 -5.62
CA GLU A 51 18.05 10.12 -6.79
C GLU A 51 19.25 9.14 -6.66
N TYR A 52 19.32 8.35 -5.59
CA TYR A 52 20.40 7.38 -5.32
C TYR A 52 20.03 5.93 -5.67
N TYR A 53 18.80 5.66 -6.08
CA TYR A 53 18.38 4.32 -6.51
C TYR A 53 18.19 4.33 -8.03
N ASP A 54 19.13 3.73 -8.75
CA ASP A 54 18.97 3.45 -10.18
C ASP A 54 17.96 2.33 -10.34
N ILE A 55 16.73 2.70 -10.69
CA ILE A 55 15.67 1.75 -11.03
C ILE A 55 15.89 1.29 -12.46
N ASP A 56 15.97 -0.01 -12.68
CA ASP A 56 16.11 -0.57 -14.01
C ASP A 56 14.76 -0.68 -14.77
N GLY A 57 14.83 -1.06 -16.04
CA GLY A 57 13.64 -1.18 -16.89
C GLY A 57 12.67 -2.28 -16.44
N GLU A 58 13.18 -3.34 -15.82
CA GLU A 58 12.36 -4.45 -15.31
C GLU A 58 11.58 -4.01 -14.08
N GLU A 59 12.25 -3.35 -13.13
CA GLU A 59 11.64 -2.78 -11.93
C GLU A 59 10.55 -1.74 -12.28
N ILE A 60 10.79 -0.86 -13.26
CA ILE A 60 9.74 0.07 -13.75
C ILE A 60 8.53 -0.69 -14.31
N PHE A 61 8.77 -1.75 -15.08
CA PHE A 61 7.69 -2.55 -15.65
C PHE A 61 6.87 -3.24 -14.54
N GLU A 62 7.51 -3.77 -13.50
CA GLU A 62 6.84 -4.31 -12.32
C GLU A 62 5.98 -3.27 -11.60
N VAL A 63 6.50 -2.05 -11.42
CA VAL A 63 5.76 -0.94 -10.81
C VAL A 63 4.49 -0.63 -11.60
N ILE A 64 4.61 -0.49 -12.92
CA ILE A 64 3.46 -0.20 -13.80
C ILE A 64 2.40 -1.31 -13.70
N ASN A 65 2.82 -2.57 -13.75
CA ASN A 65 1.91 -3.71 -13.63
C ASN A 65 1.24 -3.79 -12.25
N SER A 66 1.89 -3.25 -11.22
CA SER A 66 1.38 -3.24 -9.85
C SER A 66 0.35 -2.13 -9.58
N LEU A 67 0.18 -1.15 -10.48
CA LEU A 67 -0.70 0.01 -10.25
C LEU A 67 -2.19 -0.37 -10.08
N ASP A 68 -2.65 -1.51 -10.62
CA ASP A 68 -4.02 -1.97 -10.39
C ASP A 68 -4.31 -2.25 -8.91
N ALA A 69 -3.28 -2.58 -8.12
CA ALA A 69 -3.42 -2.74 -6.66
C ALA A 69 -3.91 -1.45 -5.98
N VAL A 70 -3.53 -0.27 -6.48
CA VAL A 70 -4.04 1.01 -5.95
C VAL A 70 -5.55 1.12 -6.20
N ARG A 71 -6.02 0.71 -7.38
CA ARG A 71 -7.45 0.70 -7.71
C ARG A 71 -8.20 -0.30 -6.83
N ARG A 72 -7.68 -1.51 -6.65
CA ARG A 72 -8.23 -2.54 -5.75
C ARG A 72 -8.32 -2.03 -4.32
N PHE A 73 -7.29 -1.34 -3.84
CA PHE A 73 -7.31 -0.72 -2.51
C PHE A 73 -8.41 0.32 -2.38
N VAL A 74 -8.50 1.28 -3.30
CA VAL A 74 -9.56 2.31 -3.28
C VAL A 74 -10.96 1.68 -3.31
N LYS A 75 -11.17 0.64 -4.13
CA LYS A 75 -12.43 -0.10 -4.16
C LYS A 75 -12.75 -0.69 -2.79
N ARG A 76 -11.78 -1.36 -2.15
CA ARG A 76 -11.95 -1.95 -0.84
C ARG A 76 -12.30 -0.91 0.23
N VAL A 77 -11.65 0.24 0.22
CA VAL A 77 -11.98 1.35 1.14
C VAL A 77 -13.42 1.83 0.92
N LYS A 78 -13.86 1.98 -0.34
CA LYS A 78 -15.24 2.38 -0.65
C LYS A 78 -16.27 1.38 -0.13
N GLU A 79 -16.01 0.08 -0.28
CA GLU A 79 -16.89 -0.98 0.24
C GLU A 79 -17.05 -0.89 1.76
N ILE A 80 -15.98 -0.55 2.48
CA ILE A 80 -15.99 -0.37 3.94
C ILE A 80 -16.76 0.89 4.37
N LEU A 81 -16.68 1.98 3.60
CA LEU A 81 -17.38 3.23 3.93
C LEU A 81 -18.87 3.22 3.59
N GLN A 82 -19.31 2.29 2.75
CA GLN A 82 -20.71 2.12 2.35
C GLN A 82 -21.45 1.05 3.19
N SER A 83 -20.74 0.36 4.09
CA SER A 83 -21.29 -0.59 5.07
C SER A 83 -21.53 0.06 6.42
#